data_AF-A0A1D9CYP4-F1
#
_entry.id   AF-A0A1D9CYP4-F1
#
_cell.length_a   1.000
_cell.length_b   1.000
_cell.length_c   1.000
_cell.angle_alpha   90.00
_cell.angle_beta   90.00
_cell.angle_gamma   90.00
#
_symmetry.space_group_name_H-M   'P 1'
#
loop_
_entity.id
_entity.type
_entity.pdbx_description
1 polymer ?
#
loop_
_entity_poly.entity_id
_entity_poly.type
_entity_poly.pdbx_seq_one_letter_code
_entity_poly.pdbx_strand_id
1 'polypeptide(L)'
;MTTATSNAPVTDQPAPKTQIDTVREHLMTGATITTWDAYRLYQITCLAQRIHDLRTAGLTIQSEIVTHNDKRFSVYWLDEQTLLESELSNSEVN
;
A
#
# COMPACT_ATOMS: atom_id res chain seq x y z
N MET A 1 10.00 30.40 18.24
CA MET A 1 9.85 29.13 17.50
C MET A 1 8.37 28.80 17.53
N THR A 2 7.64 29.11 16.45
CA THR A 2 6.17 29.10 16.43
C THR A 2 5.68 27.69 16.13
N THR A 3 4.79 27.17 16.97
CA THR A 3 4.07 25.91 16.81
C THR A 3 3.07 26.02 15.66
N ALA A 4 3.02 25.02 14.78
CA ALA A 4 1.94 24.87 13.79
C ALA A 4 1.03 23.72 14.22
N THR A 5 -0.05 24.08 14.92
CA THR A 5 -1.26 23.27 15.04
C THR A 5 -1.87 23.14 13.64
N SER A 6 -1.88 21.94 13.07
CA SER A 6 -2.61 21.67 11.83
C SER A 6 -3.99 21.11 12.19
N ASN A 7 -4.98 22.00 12.16
CA ASN A 7 -6.39 21.62 12.11
C ASN A 7 -6.67 21.03 10.72
N ALA A 8 -6.97 19.74 10.63
CA ALA A 8 -7.57 19.17 9.43
C ALA A 8 -9.10 19.19 9.58
N PRO A 9 -9.85 19.79 8.63
CA PRO A 9 -11.30 19.84 8.68
C PRO A 9 -11.90 18.47 8.34
N VAL A 10 -12.86 18.04 9.17
CA VAL A 10 -13.78 16.94 8.87
C VAL A 10 -14.60 17.31 7.64
N THR A 11 -14.47 16.57 6.55
CA THR A 11 -15.34 16.69 5.37
C THR A 11 -15.60 15.29 4.82
N ASP A 12 -16.88 14.86 4.84
CA ASP A 12 -17.39 13.59 4.28
C ASP A 12 -17.39 13.61 2.74
N GLN A 13 -16.20 13.71 2.16
CA GLN A 13 -15.95 13.55 0.74
C GLN A 13 -14.92 12.43 0.62
N PRO A 14 -15.14 11.37 -0.20
CA PRO A 14 -14.13 10.32 -0.33
C PRO A 14 -12.82 11.01 -0.71
N ALA A 15 -11.84 10.93 0.19
CA ALA A 15 -10.59 11.64 0.05
C ALA A 15 -10.01 11.36 -1.34
N PRO A 16 -9.39 12.35 -2.03
CA PRO A 16 -8.76 12.09 -3.32
C PRO A 16 -7.84 10.88 -3.17
N LYS A 17 -8.11 9.80 -3.92
CA LYS A 17 -7.41 8.52 -3.79
C LYS A 17 -5.91 8.79 -3.78
N THR A 18 -5.28 8.58 -2.64
CA THR A 18 -3.86 8.86 -2.50
C THR A 18 -3.06 7.76 -3.18
N GLN A 19 -1.79 8.04 -3.50
CA GLN A 19 -0.89 7.01 -4.02
C GLN A 19 -0.78 5.80 -3.07
N ILE A 20 -0.92 6.05 -1.76
CA ILE A 20 -0.93 5.00 -0.72
C ILE A 20 -2.18 4.12 -0.88
N ASP A 21 -3.34 4.74 -1.12
CA ASP A 21 -4.60 4.01 -1.32
C ASP A 21 -4.57 3.16 -2.57
N THR A 22 -4.03 3.68 -3.68
CA THR A 22 -3.88 2.91 -4.92
C THR A 22 -2.99 1.68 -4.73
N VAL A 23 -1.86 1.83 -4.03
CA VAL A 23 -0.97 0.69 -3.73
C VAL A 23 -1.65 -0.30 -2.78
N ARG A 24 -2.39 0.19 -1.78
CA ARG A 24 -3.17 -0.65 -0.88
C ARG A 24 -4.20 -1.48 -1.64
N GLU A 25 -5.02 -0.83 -2.47
CA GLU A 25 -6.05 -1.49 -3.29
C GLU A 25 -5.43 -2.59 -4.14
N HIS A 26 -4.31 -2.32 -4.83
CA HIS A 26 -3.60 -3.31 -5.64
C HIS A 26 -3.09 -4.50 -4.81
N LEU A 27 -2.54 -4.26 -3.62
CA LEU A 27 -2.06 -5.33 -2.74
C LEU A 27 -3.21 -6.15 -2.14
N MET A 28 -4.35 -5.51 -1.85
CA MET A 28 -5.54 -6.17 -1.31
C MET A 28 -6.23 -7.09 -2.33
N THR A 29 -5.95 -6.96 -3.63
CA THR A 29 -6.39 -7.98 -4.61
C THR A 29 -5.57 -9.27 -4.55
N GLY A 30 -4.58 -9.37 -3.65
CA GLY A 30 -3.61 -10.46 -3.60
C GLY A 30 -2.53 -10.38 -4.69
N ALA A 31 -2.47 -9.29 -5.45
CA ALA A 31 -1.46 -9.09 -6.47
C ALA A 31 -0.15 -8.59 -5.85
N THR A 32 0.98 -8.96 -6.46
CA THR A 32 2.28 -8.42 -6.11
C THR A 32 2.55 -7.14 -6.90
N ILE A 33 3.46 -6.31 -6.39
CA ILE A 33 3.85 -5.07 -7.06
C ILE A 33 5.37 -4.88 -6.97
N THR A 34 5.98 -4.53 -8.09
CA THR A 34 7.38 -4.08 -8.14
C THR A 34 7.45 -2.57 -8.31
N THR A 35 8.62 -1.98 -8.06
CA THR A 35 8.86 -0.55 -8.34
C THR A 35 8.56 -0.20 -9.80
N TRP A 36 8.83 -1.13 -10.73
CA TRP A 36 8.55 -0.94 -12.14
C TRP A 36 7.05 -0.96 -12.45
N ASP A 37 6.30 -1.89 -11.84
CA ASP A 37 4.85 -1.95 -12.00
C ASP A 37 4.17 -0.72 -11.42
N ALA A 38 4.61 -0.26 -10.24
CA ALA A 38 4.09 0.95 -9.61
C ALA A 38 4.33 2.19 -10.48
N TYR A 39 5.49 2.28 -11.13
CA TYR A 39 5.77 3.36 -12.09
C TYR A 39 4.87 3.25 -13.32
N ARG A 40 4.79 2.06 -13.93
CA ARG A 40 4.04 1.84 -15.18
C ARG A 40 2.53 2.01 -15.02
N LEU A 41 1.95 1.49 -13.94
CA LEU A 41 0.51 1.48 -13.72
C LEU A 41 0.01 2.76 -13.07
N TYR A 42 0.78 3.33 -12.15
CA TYR A 42 0.32 4.40 -11.24
C TYR A 42 1.20 5.64 -11.24
N GLN A 43 2.29 5.67 -12.03
CA GLN A 43 3.28 6.75 -12.05
C GLN A 43 3.91 7.02 -10.67
N ILE A 44 4.03 5.98 -9.84
CA ILE A 44 4.62 6.06 -8.51
C ILE A 44 6.11 5.72 -8.59
N THR A 45 6.96 6.71 -8.35
CA THR A 45 8.43 6.54 -8.33
C THR A 45 8.96 6.16 -6.95
N CYS A 46 8.22 6.47 -5.88
CA CYS A 46 8.63 6.24 -4.48
C CYS A 46 7.83 5.10 -3.82
N LEU A 47 7.72 3.94 -4.47
CA LEU A 47 6.94 2.80 -3.96
C LEU A 47 7.36 2.38 -2.55
N ALA A 48 8.66 2.26 -2.28
CA ALA A 48 9.17 1.81 -0.98
C ALA A 48 8.69 2.68 0.19
N GLN A 49 8.54 3.99 -0.02
CA GLN A 49 7.98 4.90 0.99
C GLN A 49 6.50 4.60 1.25
N ARG A 50 5.71 4.38 0.19
CA ARG A 50 4.29 4.01 0.31
C ARG A 50 4.10 2.68 1.04
N ILE A 51 4.96 1.70 0.76
CA ILE A 51 4.97 0.43 1.49
C ILE A 51 5.30 0.64 2.97
N HIS A 52 6.24 1.52 3.29
CA HIS A 52 6.58 1.85 4.68
C HIS A 52 5.40 2.54 5.40
N ASP A 53 4.72 3.48 4.73
CA ASP A 53 3.51 4.13 5.25
C ASP A 53 2.42 3.08 5.54
N LEU A 54 2.21 2.12 4.65
CA LEU A 54 1.24 1.03 4.82
C LEU A 54 1.60 0.08 5.96
N ARG A 55 2.89 -0.26 6.12
CA ARG A 55 3.37 -1.05 7.26
C ARG A 55 3.15 -0.33 8.59
N THR A 56 3.36 0.99 8.60
CA THR A 56 3.11 1.84 9.77
C THR A 56 1.62 1.93 10.10
N ALA A 57 0.75 1.85 9.08
CA ALA A 57 -0.70 1.77 9.24
C ALA A 57 -1.20 0.40 9.74
N GLY A 58 -0.32 -0.59 9.91
CA GLY A 58 -0.65 -1.91 10.44
C GLY A 58 -0.83 -3.00 9.39
N LEU A 59 -0.57 -2.74 8.10
CA LEU A 59 -0.62 -3.79 7.08
C LEU A 59 0.68 -4.61 7.10
N THR A 60 0.55 -5.93 7.17
CA THR A 60 1.69 -6.83 7.06
C THR A 60 2.03 -7.06 5.59
N ILE A 61 2.96 -6.25 5.07
CA ILE A 61 3.43 -6.35 3.67
C ILE A 61 4.79 -7.04 3.65
N GLN A 62 4.88 -8.16 2.94
CA GLN A 62 6.11 -8.89 2.71
C GLN A 62 6.90 -8.29 1.55
N SER A 63 8.20 -8.54 1.54
CA SER A 63 9.09 -8.04 0.48
C SER A 63 10.24 -8.99 0.23
N GLU A 64 10.56 -9.24 -1.04
CA GLU A 64 11.69 -10.06 -1.46
C GLU A 64 12.47 -9.38 -2.58
N ILE A 65 13.80 -9.59 -2.58
CA ILE A 65 14.66 -9.13 -3.67
C ILE A 65 14.79 -10.28 -4.67
N VAL A 66 14.12 -10.13 -5.82
CA VAL A 66 14.16 -11.09 -6.91
C VAL A 66 15.25 -10.67 -7.90
N THR A 67 15.99 -11.66 -8.41
CA THR A 67 16.98 -11.45 -9.47
C THR A 67 16.42 -11.97 -10.79
N HIS A 68 16.31 -11.12 -11.79
CA HIS A 68 15.82 -11.48 -13.12
C HIS A 68 16.62 -10.72 -14.19
N ASN A 69 17.08 -11.42 -15.23
CA ASN A 69 17.97 -10.87 -16.28
C ASN A 69 19.18 -10.09 -15.70
N ASP A 70 19.89 -10.70 -14.74
CA ASP A 70 21.03 -10.11 -14.03
C ASP A 70 20.74 -8.80 -13.26
N LYS A 71 19.46 -8.41 -13.15
CA LYS A 71 19.01 -7.24 -12.39
C LYS A 71 18.28 -7.69 -11.14
N ARG A 72 18.55 -7.02 -10.04
CA ARG A 72 17.90 -7.25 -8.75
C ARG A 72 16.85 -6.18 -8.51
N PHE A 73 15.62 -6.58 -8.20
CA PHE A 73 14.54 -5.66 -7.84
C PHE A 73 13.71 -6.20 -6.69
N SER A 74 13.08 -5.28 -5.96
CA SER A 74 12.19 -5.61 -4.85
C SER A 74 10.78 -5.87 -5.35
N VAL A 75 10.19 -6.97 -4.91
CA VAL A 75 8.80 -7.34 -5.09
C VAL A 75 8.12 -7.25 -3.73
N TYR A 76 6.91 -6.68 -3.69
CA TYR A 76 6.11 -6.52 -2.49
C TYR A 76 4.75 -7.19 -2.65
N TRP A 77 4.23 -7.80 -1.58
CA TRP A 77 2.91 -8.43 -1.55
C TRP A 77 2.32 -8.40 -0.15
N LEU A 78 0.99 -8.50 -0.05
CA LEU A 78 0.31 -8.59 1.23
C LEU A 78 0.49 -9.99 1.83
N ASP A 79 0.71 -10.08 3.14
CA ASP A 79 0.72 -11.37 3.83
C ASP A 79 -0.65 -12.04 3.72
N GLU A 80 -0.66 -13.35 3.50
CA GLU A 80 -1.89 -14.14 3.33
C GLU A 80 -2.80 -14.02 4.56
N GLN A 81 -2.23 -13.95 5.77
CA GLN A 81 -3.01 -13.79 7.00
C GLN A 81 -3.75 -12.46 7.03
N THR A 82 -3.09 -11.36 6.62
CA THR A 82 -3.73 -10.04 6.55
C THR A 82 -4.83 -10.00 5.49
N LEU A 83 -4.68 -10.74 4.39
CA LEU A 83 -5.72 -10.86 3.37
C LEU A 83 -6.95 -11.64 3.90
N LEU A 84 -6.72 -12.78 4.54
CA LEU A 84 -7.77 -13.61 5.16
C LEU A 84 -8.54 -12.86 6.27
N GLU A 85 -7.85 -12.12 7.12
CA GLU A 85 -8.48 -11.28 8.16
C GLU A 85 -9.39 -10.21 7.55
N SER A 86 -8.97 -9.61 6.43
CA SER A 86 -9.78 -8.63 5.72
C SER A 86 -11.02 -9.25 5.08
N GLU A 87 -10.94 -10.46 4.55
CA GLU A 87 -12.10 -11.16 3.96
C GLU A 87 -13.10 -11.61 5.02
N LEU A 88 -12.62 -12.09 6.17
CA LEU A 88 -13.46 -12.50 7.30
C LEU A 88 -14.20 -11.30 7.91
N SER A 89 -13.56 -10.14 8.05
CA SER A 89 -14.20 -8.92 8.56
C SER A 89 -15.33 -8.41 7.65
N ASN A 90 -15.28 -8.69 6.35
CA ASN A 90 -16.34 -8.31 5.42
C ASN A 90 -17.51 -9.31 5.40
N SER A 91 -17.36 -10.49 6.02
CA SER A 91 -18.36 -11.57 5.99
C SER A 91 -19.33 -11.57 7.17
N GLU A 92 -19.08 -10.80 8.23
CA GLU A 92 -19.98 -10.68 9.40
C GLU A 92 -21.12 -9.66 9.23
N VAL A 93 -21.27 -9.07 8.03
CA VAL A 93 -22.37 -8.17 7.68
C VAL A 93 -23.29 -8.79 6.62
N ASN A 94 -23.95 -9.90 6.95
CA ASN A 94 -25.14 -10.33 6.21
C ASN A 94 -26.18 -11.01 7.11
#